data_AF-R3L3C8-F1
#
_entry.id   AF-R3L3C8-F1
#
_cell.length_a   1.000
_cell.length_b   1.000
_cell.length_c   1.000
_cell.angle_alpha   90.00
_cell.angle_beta   90.00
_cell.angle_gamma   90.00
#
_symmetry.space_group_name_H-M   'P 1'
#
loop_
_entity.id
_entity.type
_entity.pdbx_description
1 polymer ?
#
loop_
_entity_poly.entity_id
_entity_poly.type
_entity_poly.pdbx_seq_one_letter_code
_entity_poly.pdbx_strand_id
1 'polypeptide(L)'
;MKNKKRINFGVLIATIIAIAIIGTIGVKKMNEPTEKEKQIAFLKEHEEEMTEYIKGRNPKSNINIIKYDWKSFRIEDGGVFTRNMYIVDIELYDLANNEIDGGTIQILPNNIQRPTEMEEIATNNFDEALEGLENE
;
A
#
# COMPACT_ATOMS: atom_id res chain seq x y z
N MET A 1 -1.74 4.09 -64.12
CA MET A 1 -1.46 3.04 -63.11
C MET A 1 -0.45 3.64 -62.11
N LYS A 2 -0.90 4.31 -61.03
CA LYS A 2 -1.06 3.77 -59.66
C LYS A 2 0.10 2.88 -59.22
N ASN A 3 0.89 3.35 -58.24
CA ASN A 3 1.57 2.57 -57.20
C ASN A 3 2.04 3.53 -56.07
N LYS A 4 1.10 4.01 -55.25
CA LYS A 4 1.41 4.57 -53.92
C LYS A 4 1.76 3.40 -53.01
N LYS A 5 3.00 3.35 -52.50
CA LYS A 5 3.39 2.42 -51.44
C LYS A 5 2.46 2.66 -50.24
N ARG A 6 1.55 1.72 -49.97
CA ARG A 6 0.71 1.72 -48.77
C ARG A 6 1.60 1.21 -47.64
N ILE A 7 2.02 2.11 -46.75
CA ILE A 7 2.70 1.73 -45.51
C ILE A 7 1.59 1.30 -44.54
N ASN A 8 1.63 0.03 -44.12
CA ASN A 8 0.65 -0.57 -43.23
C ASN A 8 0.87 -0.04 -41.79
N PHE A 9 -0.10 0.70 -41.24
CA PHE A 9 -0.16 1.15 -39.84
C PHE A 9 -0.60 0.00 -38.90
N GLY A 10 0.02 -1.17 -39.02
CA GLY A 10 -0.31 -2.34 -38.24
C GLY A 10 0.92 -2.90 -37.55
N VAL A 11 1.02 -2.66 -36.24
CA VAL A 11 2.02 -3.19 -35.28
C VAL A 11 3.39 -2.50 -35.29
N LEU A 12 3.53 -1.42 -34.51
CA LEU A 12 4.79 -1.03 -33.88
C LEU A 12 4.54 -0.13 -32.65
N ILE A 13 3.84 -0.66 -31.63
CA ILE A 13 3.76 -0.01 -30.33
C ILE A 13 5.04 -0.36 -29.55
N ALA A 14 6.00 0.56 -29.65
CA ALA A 14 6.94 0.97 -28.61
C ALA A 14 7.87 -0.07 -27.98
N THR A 15 8.85 -0.56 -28.74
CA THR A 15 10.22 -0.70 -28.21
C THR A 15 10.96 0.63 -28.40
N ILE A 16 10.99 1.48 -27.37
CA ILE A 16 11.99 2.54 -27.24
C ILE A 16 12.69 2.32 -25.90
N ILE A 17 13.72 1.48 -25.92
CA ILE A 17 14.83 1.54 -24.99
C ILE A 17 15.95 2.26 -25.73
N ALA A 18 16.26 3.49 -25.30
CA ALA A 18 17.62 4.06 -25.28
C ALA A 18 17.61 5.53 -24.82
N ILE A 19 17.92 5.72 -23.54
CA ILE A 19 19.05 6.54 -23.06
C ILE A 19 19.36 7.83 -23.85
N ALA A 20 18.91 8.95 -23.30
CA ALA A 20 19.56 10.26 -23.34
C ALA A 20 18.99 11.04 -22.15
N ILE A 21 19.72 11.38 -21.10
CA ILE A 21 20.73 12.44 -21.07
C ILE A 21 21.68 12.15 -19.89
N ILE A 22 22.91 11.80 -20.21
CA ILE A 22 24.06 12.07 -19.34
C ILE A 22 24.35 13.56 -19.52
N GLY A 23 24.28 14.38 -18.46
CA GLY A 23 24.64 15.78 -18.63
C GLY A 23 24.34 16.80 -17.53
N THR A 24 24.27 16.45 -16.24
CA THR A 24 24.81 17.33 -15.18
C THR A 24 25.28 16.48 -14.00
N ILE A 25 26.47 16.83 -13.54
CA ILE A 25 27.24 16.21 -12.49
C ILE A 25 26.42 16.19 -11.19
N GLY A 26 26.11 14.97 -10.78
CA GLY A 26 25.37 14.65 -9.59
C GLY A 26 25.03 13.20 -9.73
N VAL A 27 26.00 12.32 -9.50
CA VAL A 27 25.70 10.95 -9.09
C VAL A 27 24.71 11.14 -7.93
N LYS A 28 23.40 11.00 -8.21
CA LYS A 28 22.43 10.80 -7.14
C LYS A 28 23.03 9.60 -6.43
N LYS A 29 23.55 9.82 -5.22
CA LYS A 29 23.68 8.71 -4.29
C LYS A 29 22.29 8.07 -4.33
N MET A 30 22.18 6.89 -4.93
CA MET A 30 21.08 6.01 -4.58
C MET A 30 21.36 5.72 -3.12
N ASN A 31 20.87 6.61 -2.26
CA ASN A 31 20.91 6.39 -0.83
C ASN A 31 20.18 5.08 -0.65
N GLU A 32 20.84 4.13 0.02
CA GLU A 32 20.14 2.93 0.45
C GLU A 32 18.83 3.36 1.12
N PRO A 33 17.71 2.68 0.84
CA PRO A 33 16.44 3.04 1.44
C PRO A 33 16.63 3.05 2.97
N THR A 34 16.08 4.06 3.61
CA THR A 34 16.06 4.16 5.06
C THR A 34 15.36 2.94 5.66
N GLU A 35 15.63 2.63 6.93
CA GLU A 35 14.94 1.53 7.62
C GLU A 35 13.42 1.71 7.56
N LYS A 36 12.91 2.94 7.70
CA LYS A 36 11.48 3.26 7.56
C LYS A 36 10.95 2.89 6.17
N GLU A 37 11.68 3.22 5.11
CA GLU A 37 11.28 2.89 3.74
C GLU A 37 11.28 1.38 3.47
N LYS A 38 12.22 0.63 4.07
CA LYS A 38 12.25 -0.83 3.99
C LYS A 38 11.04 -1.46 4.70
N GLN A 39 10.68 -0.96 5.89
CA GLN A 39 9.52 -1.41 6.65
C GLN A 39 8.21 -1.15 5.88
N ILE A 40 8.05 0.04 5.30
CA ILE A 40 6.89 0.36 4.47
C ILE A 40 6.87 -0.50 3.20
N ALA A 41 8.02 -0.75 2.58
CA ALA A 41 8.09 -1.62 1.40
C ALA A 41 7.65 -3.07 1.73
N PHE A 42 8.06 -3.60 2.88
CA PHE A 42 7.59 -4.89 3.37
C PHE A 42 6.06 -4.91 3.54
N LEU A 43 5.46 -3.89 4.15
CA LEU A 43 4.01 -3.82 4.30
C LEU A 43 3.28 -3.73 2.95
N LYS A 44 3.82 -2.98 1.98
CA LYS A 44 3.25 -2.89 0.63
C LYS A 44 3.32 -4.21 -0.13
N GLU A 45 4.37 -4.99 0.08
CA GLU A 45 4.47 -6.35 -0.50
C GLU A 45 3.37 -7.28 0.05
N HIS A 46 2.89 -7.01 1.27
CA HIS A 46 1.83 -7.77 1.94
C HIS A 46 0.49 -7.01 1.99
N GLU A 47 0.29 -6.04 1.10
CA GLU A 47 -0.96 -5.26 1.05
C GLU A 47 -2.19 -6.14 0.78
N GLU A 48 -2.04 -7.20 -0.01
CA GLU A 48 -3.10 -8.18 -0.28
C GLU A 48 -3.50 -8.94 0.98
N GLU A 49 -2.54 -9.49 1.73
CA GLU A 49 -2.79 -10.22 2.99
C GLU A 49 -3.50 -9.34 4.03
N MET A 50 -3.03 -8.10 4.20
CA MET A 50 -3.69 -7.12 5.08
C MET A 50 -5.11 -6.79 4.63
N THR A 51 -5.33 -6.67 3.32
CA THR A 51 -6.64 -6.36 2.74
C THR A 51 -7.61 -7.52 2.91
N GLU A 52 -7.14 -8.76 2.70
CA GLU A 52 -7.94 -9.97 2.95
C GLU A 52 -8.32 -10.08 4.42
N TYR A 53 -7.38 -9.79 5.34
CA TYR A 53 -7.66 -9.77 6.77
C TYR A 53 -8.78 -8.77 7.11
N ILE A 54 -8.66 -7.51 6.66
CA ILE A 54 -9.67 -6.46 6.93
C ILE A 54 -11.05 -6.86 6.38
N LYS A 55 -11.11 -7.37 5.14
CA LYS A 55 -12.38 -7.82 4.53
C LYS A 55 -12.97 -9.03 5.27
N GLY A 56 -12.12 -9.94 5.77
CA GLY A 56 -12.53 -11.10 6.54
C GLY A 56 -13.14 -10.76 7.90
N ARG A 57 -12.76 -9.62 8.50
CA ARG A 57 -13.31 -9.13 9.77
C ARG A 57 -14.79 -8.79 9.68
N ASN A 58 -15.24 -8.20 8.57
CA ASN A 58 -16.66 -8.00 8.31
C ASN A 58 -17.01 -8.27 6.83
N PRO A 59 -17.36 -9.52 6.48
CA PRO A 59 -17.69 -9.89 5.11
C PRO A 59 -19.01 -9.30 4.60
N LYS A 60 -19.82 -8.68 5.47
CA LYS A 60 -21.08 -8.02 5.11
C LYS A 60 -20.94 -6.51 4.90
N SER A 61 -19.75 -5.96 5.12
CA SER A 61 -19.49 -4.53 4.99
C SER A 61 -19.62 -4.06 3.53
N ASN A 62 -20.21 -2.88 3.31
CA ASN A 62 -20.33 -2.24 1.99
C ASN A 62 -19.03 -1.53 1.56
N ILE A 63 -17.87 -2.05 1.97
CA ILE A 63 -16.57 -1.44 1.66
C ILE A 63 -16.17 -1.81 0.23
N ASN A 64 -15.96 -0.78 -0.59
CA ASN A 64 -15.47 -0.91 -1.96
C ASN A 64 -13.94 -0.81 -2.04
N ILE A 65 -13.34 0.14 -1.30
CA ILE A 65 -11.90 0.42 -1.35
C ILE A 65 -11.36 0.53 0.07
N ILE A 66 -10.19 -0.06 0.30
CA ILE A 66 -9.37 0.15 1.49
C ILE A 66 -8.12 0.87 1.01
N LYS A 67 -7.79 2.03 1.59
CA LYS A 67 -6.54 2.74 1.35
C LYS A 67 -5.70 2.74 2.61
N TYR A 68 -4.40 2.53 2.43
CA TYR A 68 -3.41 2.63 3.49
C TYR A 68 -2.70 3.98 3.41
N ASP A 69 -2.78 4.80 4.46
CA ASP A 69 -1.96 6.01 4.52
C ASP A 69 -0.54 5.64 4.94
N TRP A 70 0.30 5.31 3.97
CA TRP A 70 1.71 4.99 4.21
C TRP A 70 2.50 6.11 4.89
N LYS A 71 2.02 7.37 4.87
CA LYS A 71 2.69 8.47 5.58
C LYS A 71 2.42 8.42 7.08
N SER A 72 1.28 7.88 7.50
CA SER A 72 0.92 7.64 8.90
C SER A 72 1.78 6.58 9.59
N PHE A 73 2.53 5.79 8.81
CA PHE A 73 3.34 4.69 9.33
C PHE A 73 4.21 5.14 10.51
N ARG A 74 4.00 4.45 11.63
CA ARG A 74 4.71 4.62 12.89
C ARG A 74 4.94 3.28 13.56
N ILE A 75 5.95 3.23 14.42
CA ILE A 75 6.19 2.10 15.31
C ILE A 75 5.66 2.49 16.68
N GLU A 76 4.77 1.69 17.23
CA GLU A 76 4.28 1.87 18.60
C GLU A 76 5.12 0.99 19.54
N ASP A 77 5.61 1.59 20.63
CA ASP A 77 6.33 0.87 21.68
C ASP A 77 5.30 0.14 22.54
N GLY A 78 5.39 -1.19 22.52
CA GLY A 78 4.50 -2.04 23.29
C GLY A 78 4.77 -1.98 24.79
N GLY A 79 5.94 -1.49 25.20
CA GLY A 79 6.41 -1.50 26.57
C GLY A 79 7.12 -2.80 26.96
N VAL A 80 7.51 -2.91 28.23
CA VAL A 80 8.43 -3.97 28.71
C VAL A 80 7.90 -5.39 28.49
N PHE A 81 6.57 -5.58 28.41
CA PHE A 81 5.92 -6.89 28.32
C PHE A 81 5.27 -7.18 26.96
N THR A 82 5.45 -6.28 26.00
CA THR A 82 4.62 -6.23 24.79
C THR A 82 5.52 -5.81 23.63
N ARG A 83 5.46 -6.54 22.52
CA ARG A 83 6.37 -6.31 21.39
C ARG A 83 5.94 -5.04 20.67
N ASN A 84 6.91 -4.28 20.17
CA ASN A 84 6.62 -3.14 19.31
C ASN A 84 5.89 -3.62 18.05
N MET A 85 5.07 -2.74 17.49
CA MET A 85 4.24 -3.06 16.33
C MET A 85 4.27 -1.92 15.32
N TYR A 86 3.98 -2.24 14.06
CA TYR A 86 3.73 -1.28 13.01
C TYR A 86 2.27 -0.85 13.06
N ILE A 87 2.03 0.45 12.96
CA ILE A 87 0.70 1.02 12.88
C ILE A 87 0.60 1.84 11.60
N VAL A 88 -0.47 1.59 10.84
CA VAL A 88 -0.83 2.35 9.63
C VAL A 88 -2.31 2.70 9.71
N ASP A 89 -2.63 3.97 9.50
CA ASP A 89 -4.00 4.45 9.42
C ASP A 89 -4.62 4.00 8.09
N ILE A 90 -5.89 3.62 8.13
CA ILE A 90 -6.64 3.14 6.98
C ILE A 90 -7.86 4.00 6.71
N GLU A 91 -8.09 4.32 5.45
CA GLU A 91 -9.30 4.99 4.97
C GLU A 91 -10.15 3.96 4.24
N LEU A 92 -11.44 3.95 4.52
CA LEU A 92 -12.41 3.09 3.87
C LEU A 92 -13.26 3.93 2.92
N TYR A 93 -13.64 3.33 1.79
CA TYR A 93 -14.61 3.93 0.89
C TYR A 93 -15.77 2.98 0.70
N ASP A 94 -16.98 3.50 0.88
CA ASP A 94 -18.21 2.77 0.64
C ASP A 94 -18.48 2.55 -0.88
N LEU A 95 -19.60 1.91 -1.19
CA LEU A 95 -20.05 1.70 -2.59
C LEU A 95 -20.32 3.01 -3.36
N ALA A 96 -20.64 4.10 -2.66
CA ALA A 96 -20.84 5.42 -3.24
C ALA A 96 -19.52 6.23 -3.37
N ASN A 97 -18.40 5.68 -2.88
CA ASN A 97 -17.09 6.32 -2.75
C ASN A 97 -17.05 7.48 -1.74
N ASN A 98 -17.89 7.44 -0.72
CA ASN A 98 -17.72 8.29 0.45
C ASN A 98 -16.58 7.76 1.31
N GLU A 99 -15.74 8.66 1.81
CA GLU A 99 -14.62 8.34 2.68
C GLU A 99 -15.07 8.21 4.13
N ILE A 100 -14.59 7.17 4.81
CA ILE A 100 -14.84 6.88 6.22
C ILE A 100 -13.51 6.60 6.89
N ASP A 101 -13.33 7.16 8.08
CA ASP A 101 -12.18 6.83 8.94
C ASP A 101 -12.25 5.34 9.30
N GLY A 102 -11.30 4.55 8.79
CA GLY A 102 -11.24 3.11 9.04
C GLY A 102 -10.47 2.73 10.30
N GLY A 103 -9.96 3.72 11.04
CA GLY A 103 -9.07 3.50 12.16
C GLY A 103 -7.67 3.07 11.69
N THR A 104 -7.14 2.03 12.31
CA THR A 104 -5.75 1.59 12.06
C THR A 104 -5.65 0.09 11.87
N ILE A 105 -4.74 -0.32 10.98
CA ILE A 105 -4.20 -1.68 10.96
C ILE A 105 -2.92 -1.73 11.81
N GLN A 106 -2.82 -2.79 12.60
CA GLN A 106 -1.70 -3.04 13.50
C GLN A 106 -1.04 -4.35 13.10
N ILE A 107 0.28 -4.32 12.90
CA ILE A 107 1.05 -5.47 12.43
C ILE A 107 2.15 -5.74 13.45
N LEU A 108 2.18 -6.96 13.97
CA LEU A 108 3.32 -7.47 14.73
C LEU A 108 4.27 -8.19 13.75
N PRO A 109 5.41 -7.58 13.37
CA PRO A 109 6.39 -8.27 12.57
C PRO A 109 7.25 -9.20 13.42
N ASN A 110 7.81 -10.23 12.79
CA ASN A 110 8.82 -11.06 13.44
C ASN A 110 10.10 -10.30 13.83
N ASN A 111 10.40 -9.21 13.12
CA ASN A 111 11.49 -8.31 13.42
C ASN A 111 11.15 -6.86 13.05
N ILE A 112 11.27 -5.93 13.99
CA ILE A 112 10.88 -4.54 13.79
C ILE A 112 11.81 -3.80 12.83
N GLN A 113 13.09 -4.13 12.76
CA GLN A 113 14.03 -3.45 11.86
C GLN A 113 14.03 -4.08 10.48
N ARG A 114 13.99 -5.42 10.43
CA ARG A 114 14.14 -6.22 9.21
C ARG A 114 13.05 -7.29 9.12
N PRO A 115 11.79 -6.89 8.92
CA PRO A 115 10.67 -7.82 8.90
C PRO A 115 10.80 -8.78 7.71
N THR A 116 10.42 -10.03 7.94
CA THR A 116 10.30 -11.05 6.88
C THR A 116 8.97 -11.80 6.94
N GLU A 117 8.21 -11.60 8.01
CA GLU A 117 6.93 -12.23 8.26
C GLU A 117 6.09 -11.34 9.18
N MET A 118 4.77 -11.31 8.95
CA MET A 118 3.78 -10.73 9.87
C MET A 118 3.29 -11.85 10.80
N GLU A 119 3.65 -11.78 12.08
CA GLU A 119 3.23 -12.78 13.09
C GLU A 119 1.77 -12.58 13.50
N GLU A 120 1.31 -11.33 13.52
CA GLU A 120 -0.06 -10.98 13.88
C GLU A 120 -0.52 -9.75 13.09
N ILE A 121 -1.80 -9.75 12.70
CA ILE A 121 -2.50 -8.61 12.12
C ILE A 121 -3.73 -8.35 13.00
N ALA A 122 -3.93 -7.09 13.37
CA ALA A 122 -5.08 -6.63 14.11
C ALA A 122 -5.58 -5.31 13.54
N THR A 123 -6.79 -4.90 13.95
CA THR A 123 -7.38 -3.61 13.60
C THR A 123 -7.86 -2.92 14.86
N ASN A 124 -7.70 -1.61 14.94
CA ASN A 124 -8.26 -0.80 16.02
C ASN A 124 -9.24 0.23 15.46
N ASN A 125 -10.37 0.45 16.15
CA ASN A 125 -11.52 1.29 15.75
C ASN A 125 -12.22 0.89 14.43
N PHE A 126 -11.83 -0.21 13.79
CA PHE A 126 -12.45 -0.66 12.54
C PHE A 126 -13.93 -1.03 12.70
N ASP A 127 -14.30 -1.68 13.81
CA ASP A 127 -15.69 -2.07 14.04
C ASP A 127 -16.59 -0.82 14.25
N GLU A 128 -16.07 0.24 14.89
CA GLU A 128 -16.77 1.53 15.04
C GLU A 128 -16.93 2.25 13.69
N ALA A 129 -15.92 2.19 12.82
CA ALA A 129 -15.99 2.71 11.45
C ALA A 129 -17.12 2.06 10.64
N LEU A 130 -17.39 0.78 10.89
CA LEU A 130 -18.44 0.03 10.22
C LEU A 130 -19.85 0.38 10.72
N GLU A 131 -20.01 0.74 12.00
CA GLU A 131 -21.31 1.20 12.52
C GLU A 131 -21.78 2.48 11.81
N GLY A 132 -20.84 3.34 11.39
CA GLY A 132 -21.14 4.51 10.56
C GLY A 132 -21.75 4.17 9.19
N LEU A 133 -21.42 3.00 8.63
CA LEU A 133 -21.92 2.54 7.32
C LEU A 133 -23.33 1.95 7.36
N GLU A 134 -23.76 1.44 8.50
CA GLU A 134 -25.07 0.77 8.62
C GLU A 134 -26.22 1.73 8.93
N ASN A 135 -25.90 2.96 9.35
CA ASN A 135 -26.88 3.95 9.82
C ASN A 135 -27.19 5.07 8.79
N GLU A 136 -26.64 5.01 7.58
CA GLU A 136 -26.97 5.88 6.43
C GLU A 136 -27.95 5.21 5.44
#